data_AF-A0A3D8IEG7-F1
#
_entry.id   AF-A0A3D8IEG7-F1
#
_cell.length_a   1.000
_cell.length_b   1.000
_cell.length_c   1.000
_cell.angle_alpha   90.00
_cell.angle_beta   90.00
_cell.angle_gamma   90.00
#
_symmetry.space_group_name_H-M   'P 1'
#
loop_
_entity.id
_entity.type
_entity.pdbx_description
1 polymer ?
#
loop_
_entity_poly.entity_id
_entity_poly.type
_entity_poly.pdbx_seq_one_letter_code
_entity_poly.pdbx_strand_id
1 'polypeptide(L)'
;MFTGLVREFGKVKSLQDATLTLLAKHKPQIGDSIAVNGVCLTTIQILDKGFMLELSEETQQHIALETYTDWVHIEPAMRLSDRLDGHLVQGHIDGIGEIAKIESNRIGTDFFIRTTPEILALCAPKGSIAVNGISLTINEILENTLRLTIIPHTLHSTLFKTYKVGMRVNIETDCLARLVRHFLQSPQEKPNPKLSWEAVDRILGSY
;
A
#
# COMPACT_ATOMS: atom_id res chain seq x y z
N MET A 1 -2.51 -10.04 0.51
CA MET A 1 -1.98 -9.19 1.58
C MET A 1 -0.48 -9.19 1.54
N PHE A 2 0.13 -8.14 2.07
CA PHE A 2 1.54 -7.80 1.99
C PHE A 2 2.01 -7.29 3.36
N THR A 3 3.31 -7.05 3.48
CA THR A 3 3.94 -6.59 4.73
C THR A 3 4.44 -5.15 4.64
N GLY A 4 4.46 -4.59 3.43
CA GLY A 4 5.06 -3.30 3.14
C GLY A 4 6.60 -3.37 3.11
N LEU A 5 7.17 -4.54 2.86
CA LEU A 5 8.60 -4.73 2.71
C LEU A 5 8.91 -5.14 1.29
N VAL A 6 9.32 -4.15 0.50
CA VAL A 6 9.68 -4.37 -0.89
C VAL A 6 10.77 -5.44 -1.02
N ARG A 7 10.49 -6.41 -1.89
CA ARG A 7 11.38 -7.55 -2.15
C ARG A 7 12.26 -7.31 -3.36
N GLU A 8 11.74 -6.56 -4.34
CA GLU A 8 12.42 -6.34 -5.62
C GLU A 8 12.01 -5.01 -6.25
N PHE A 9 12.85 -4.48 -7.15
CA PHE A 9 12.43 -3.44 -8.09
C PHE A 9 12.14 -4.04 -9.46
N GLY A 10 10.99 -3.69 -10.03
CA GLY A 10 10.67 -3.98 -11.41
C GLY A 10 10.93 -2.79 -12.30
N LYS A 11 11.33 -3.04 -13.55
CA LYS A 11 11.38 -2.02 -14.59
C LYS A 11 10.11 -2.06 -15.41
N VAL A 12 9.41 -0.93 -15.49
CA VAL A 12 8.23 -0.78 -16.35
C VAL A 12 8.67 -0.80 -17.80
N LYS A 13 8.10 -1.72 -18.57
CA LYS A 13 8.26 -1.76 -20.03
C LYS A 13 7.17 -0.96 -20.72
N SER A 14 5.94 -1.06 -20.24
CA SER A 14 4.78 -0.33 -20.77
C SER A 14 3.62 -0.40 -19.79
N LEU A 15 2.76 0.62 -19.85
CA LEU A 15 1.42 0.64 -19.28
C LEU A 15 0.46 1.08 -20.40
N GLN A 16 -0.34 0.15 -20.91
CA GLN A 16 -1.26 0.36 -22.03
C GLN A 16 -2.53 -0.46 -21.80
N ASP A 17 -3.70 0.10 -22.11
CA ASP A 17 -4.99 -0.59 -22.01
C ASP A 17 -5.16 -1.35 -20.68
N ALA A 18 -5.01 -0.64 -19.56
CA ALA A 18 -5.08 -1.21 -18.20
C ALA A 18 -4.04 -2.31 -17.88
N THR A 19 -3.08 -2.55 -18.77
CA THR A 19 -2.11 -3.63 -18.64
C THR A 19 -0.70 -3.09 -18.40
N LEU A 20 -0.14 -3.44 -17.24
CA LEU A 20 1.22 -3.09 -16.85
C LEU A 20 2.16 -4.25 -17.16
N THR A 21 3.16 -3.99 -18.00
CA THR A 21 4.22 -4.96 -18.30
C THR A 21 5.48 -4.60 -17.53
N LEU A 22 5.96 -5.53 -16.70
CA LEU A 22 7.15 -5.36 -15.87
C LEU A 22 8.25 -6.32 -16.28
N LEU A 23 9.50 -5.84 -16.27
CA LEU A 23 10.69 -6.67 -16.27
C LEU A 23 11.17 -6.85 -14.82
N ALA A 24 11.20 -8.08 -14.35
CA ALA A 24 11.60 -8.43 -12.98
C ALA A 24 12.20 -9.85 -12.95
N LYS A 25 13.01 -10.11 -11.92
CA LYS A 25 13.57 -11.43 -11.58
C LYS A 25 12.51 -12.32 -10.96
N HIS A 26 11.58 -11.76 -10.18
CA HIS A 26 10.46 -12.49 -9.62
C HIS A 26 9.69 -13.26 -10.71
N LYS A 27 9.34 -14.52 -10.41
CA LYS A 27 8.63 -15.43 -11.30
C LYS A 27 7.29 -15.81 -10.65
N PRO A 28 6.22 -15.03 -10.93
CA PRO A 28 4.89 -15.35 -10.42
C PRO A 28 4.22 -16.45 -11.24
N GLN A 29 3.10 -16.94 -10.73
CA GLN A 29 2.12 -17.73 -11.48
C GLN A 29 0.96 -16.84 -11.94
N ILE A 30 0.24 -17.28 -12.98
CA ILE A 30 -0.99 -16.61 -13.40
C ILE A 30 -1.99 -16.65 -12.23
N GLY A 31 -2.58 -15.51 -11.90
CA GLY A 31 -3.48 -15.33 -10.76
C GLY A 31 -2.78 -14.86 -9.47
N ASP A 32 -1.45 -14.85 -9.40
CA ASP A 32 -0.74 -14.34 -8.22
C ASP A 32 -0.96 -12.84 -8.04
N SER A 33 -1.21 -12.43 -6.80
CA SER A 33 -1.29 -11.03 -6.40
C SER A 33 0.10 -10.45 -6.10
N ILE A 34 0.41 -9.32 -6.71
CA ILE A 34 1.68 -8.61 -6.57
C ILE A 34 1.39 -7.14 -6.28
N ALA A 35 1.97 -6.61 -5.20
CA ALA A 35 1.94 -5.18 -4.92
C ALA A 35 2.99 -4.48 -5.79
N VAL A 36 2.55 -3.52 -6.61
CA VAL A 36 3.42 -2.66 -7.41
C VAL A 36 3.24 -1.21 -6.98
N ASN A 37 4.30 -0.58 -6.47
CA ASN A 37 4.19 0.71 -5.74
C ASN A 37 3.03 0.69 -4.73
N GLY A 38 2.87 -0.45 -4.03
CA GLY A 38 1.81 -0.67 -3.05
C GLY A 38 0.45 -1.03 -3.62
N VAL A 39 0.22 -1.01 -4.93
CA VAL A 39 -1.07 -1.37 -5.52
C VAL A 39 -1.14 -2.87 -5.74
N CYS A 40 -2.14 -3.55 -5.18
CA CYS A 40 -2.36 -4.98 -5.39
C CYS A 40 -2.88 -5.23 -6.81
N LEU A 41 -2.07 -5.87 -7.65
CA LEU A 41 -2.42 -6.22 -9.02
C LEU A 41 -2.33 -7.73 -9.25
N THR A 42 -3.08 -8.23 -10.24
CA THR A 42 -3.16 -9.67 -10.55
C THR A 42 -2.32 -10.00 -11.77
N THR A 43 -1.50 -11.05 -11.68
CA THR A 43 -0.68 -11.54 -12.79
C THR A 43 -1.54 -12.22 -13.84
N ILE A 44 -1.55 -11.68 -15.07
CA ILE A 44 -2.36 -12.21 -16.18
C ILE A 44 -1.54 -12.95 -17.23
N GLN A 45 -0.24 -12.66 -17.34
CA GLN A 45 0.64 -13.31 -18.32
C GLN A 45 2.09 -13.37 -17.82
N ILE A 46 2.76 -14.49 -18.08
CA ILE A 46 4.19 -14.68 -17.79
C ILE A 46 4.99 -14.49 -19.07
N LEU A 47 6.12 -13.77 -18.96
CA LEU A 47 7.04 -13.48 -20.05
C LEU A 47 8.44 -14.03 -19.71
N ASP A 48 9.31 -14.18 -20.71
CA ASP A 48 10.68 -14.67 -20.52
C ASP A 48 11.46 -13.88 -19.45
N LYS A 49 11.32 -12.55 -19.48
CA LYS A 49 12.04 -11.61 -18.59
C LYS A 49 11.10 -10.73 -17.77
N GLY A 50 9.93 -11.21 -17.41
CA GLY A 50 8.94 -10.40 -16.71
C GLY A 50 7.56 -11.03 -16.66
N PHE A 51 6.56 -10.19 -16.43
CA PHE A 51 5.15 -10.58 -16.39
C PHE A 51 4.26 -9.36 -16.65
N MET A 52 2.98 -9.62 -16.91
CA MET A 52 1.96 -8.60 -17.13
C MET A 52 0.93 -8.67 -16.01
N LEU A 53 0.50 -7.49 -15.57
CA LEU A 53 -0.47 -7.27 -14.52
C LEU A 53 -1.63 -6.45 -15.06
N GLU A 54 -2.83 -6.69 -14.55
CA GLU A 54 -4.03 -5.94 -14.91
C GLU A 54 -4.42 -4.95 -13.81
N LEU A 55 -4.82 -3.74 -14.21
CA LEU A 55 -5.30 -2.66 -13.35
C LEU A 55 -6.79 -2.40 -13.64
N SER A 56 -7.64 -2.42 -12.62
CA SER A 56 -9.04 -1.98 -12.82
C SER A 56 -9.12 -0.48 -13.14
N GLU A 57 -10.21 -0.06 -13.79
CA GLU A 57 -10.49 1.36 -14.04
C GLU A 57 -10.56 2.14 -12.72
N GLU A 58 -11.21 1.58 -11.70
CA GLU A 58 -11.24 2.13 -10.34
C GLU A 58 -9.82 2.38 -9.82
N THR A 59 -8.95 1.37 -9.89
CA THR A 59 -7.57 1.49 -9.41
C THR A 59 -6.82 2.62 -10.10
N GLN A 60 -7.02 2.77 -11.42
CA GLN A 60 -6.38 3.82 -12.21
C GLN A 60 -6.73 5.24 -11.76
N GLN A 61 -7.94 5.46 -11.23
CA GLN A 61 -8.38 6.78 -10.76
C GLN A 61 -7.78 7.16 -9.39
N HIS A 62 -7.34 6.17 -8.60
CA HIS A 62 -6.91 6.35 -7.22
C HIS A 62 -5.40 6.31 -7.00
N ILE A 63 -4.60 6.08 -8.06
CA ILE A 63 -3.15 5.90 -7.96
C ILE A 63 -2.38 6.94 -8.79
N ALA A 64 -1.12 7.17 -8.43
CA ALA A 64 -0.22 8.05 -9.18
C ALA A 64 0.31 7.33 -10.44
N LEU A 65 -0.55 7.19 -11.46
CA LEU A 65 -0.24 6.47 -12.71
C LEU A 65 1.02 6.96 -13.42
N GLU A 66 1.32 8.26 -13.34
CA GLU A 66 2.51 8.86 -13.92
C GLU A 66 3.83 8.30 -13.34
N THR A 67 3.77 7.64 -12.18
CA THR A 67 4.94 7.01 -11.54
C THR A 67 5.30 5.65 -12.14
N TYR A 68 4.43 5.05 -12.96
CA TYR A 68 4.63 3.76 -13.61
C TYR A 68 5.35 3.93 -14.95
N THR A 69 6.54 4.53 -14.93
CA THR A 69 7.30 4.87 -16.16
C THR A 69 8.71 4.30 -16.20
N ASP A 70 9.36 4.08 -15.05
CA ASP A 70 10.70 3.49 -14.97
C ASP A 70 10.77 2.39 -13.91
N TRP A 71 11.39 2.63 -12.74
CA TRP A 71 11.45 1.65 -11.68
C TRP A 71 10.25 1.73 -10.74
N VAL A 72 9.73 0.58 -10.37
CA VAL A 72 8.65 0.42 -9.40
C VAL A 72 9.04 -0.56 -8.31
N HIS A 73 8.51 -0.33 -7.12
CA HIS A 73 8.58 -1.25 -5.99
C HIS A 73 7.72 -2.49 -6.26
N ILE A 74 8.25 -3.68 -5.96
CA ILE A 74 7.52 -4.95 -6.09
C ILE A 74 7.57 -5.72 -4.75
N GLU A 75 6.40 -6.17 -4.31
CA GLU A 75 6.24 -7.13 -3.20
C GLU A 75 5.21 -8.21 -3.60
N PRO A 76 5.61 -9.48 -3.73
CA PRO A 76 4.66 -10.59 -3.90
C PRO A 76 3.80 -10.76 -2.64
N ALA A 77 2.58 -11.28 -2.80
CA ALA A 77 1.71 -11.56 -1.66
C ALA A 77 2.39 -12.49 -0.64
N MET A 78 2.21 -12.17 0.64
CA MET A 78 2.80 -12.97 1.72
C MET A 78 2.15 -14.36 1.81
N ARG A 79 2.96 -15.36 2.13
CA ARG A 79 2.49 -16.71 2.49
C ARG A 79 2.17 -16.78 3.98
N LEU A 80 1.39 -17.78 4.37
CA LEU A 80 1.02 -17.99 5.78
C LEU A 80 2.24 -18.17 6.70
N SER A 81 3.30 -18.80 6.19
CA SER A 81 4.55 -19.05 6.93
C SER A 81 5.52 -17.86 6.93
N ASP A 82 5.20 -16.77 6.24
CA ASP A 82 6.10 -15.63 6.12
C ASP A 82 6.10 -14.80 7.41
N ARG A 83 7.21 -14.10 7.64
CA ARG A 83 7.31 -13.13 8.73
C ARG A 83 6.55 -11.85 8.36
N LEU A 84 5.84 -11.29 9.33
CA LEU A 84 5.25 -9.95 9.26
C LEU A 84 6.19 -8.95 9.93
N ASP A 85 7.23 -8.53 9.21
CA ASP A 85 8.26 -7.61 9.76
C ASP A 85 7.89 -6.12 9.59
N GLY A 86 6.84 -5.79 8.83
CA GLY A 86 6.25 -4.45 8.69
C GLY A 86 4.88 -4.35 9.36
N HIS A 87 3.84 -3.99 8.61
CA HIS A 87 2.44 -4.04 9.06
C HIS A 87 1.56 -4.69 7.99
N LEU A 88 0.27 -4.94 8.30
CA LEU A 88 -0.66 -5.49 7.32
C LEU A 88 -0.97 -4.46 6.24
N VAL A 89 -0.47 -4.72 5.04
CA VAL A 89 -0.73 -3.92 3.85
C VAL A 89 -1.65 -4.73 2.93
N GLN A 90 -2.79 -4.17 2.53
CA GLN A 90 -3.75 -4.85 1.66
C GLN A 90 -3.38 -4.66 0.18
N GLY A 91 -2.69 -3.56 -0.12
CA GLY A 91 -2.44 -3.06 -1.45
C GLY A 91 -3.61 -2.28 -2.04
N HIS A 92 -4.44 -1.71 -1.15
CA HIS A 92 -5.62 -0.92 -1.48
C HIS A 92 -5.32 0.54 -1.14
N ILE A 93 -4.98 1.30 -2.18
CA ILE A 93 -4.54 2.69 -2.05
C ILE A 93 -5.73 3.57 -1.68
N ASP A 94 -5.62 4.31 -0.58
CA ASP A 94 -6.65 5.26 -0.12
C ASP A 94 -6.59 6.57 -0.90
N GLY A 95 -5.40 6.92 -1.40
CA GLY A 95 -5.22 8.04 -2.29
C GLY A 95 -3.76 8.40 -2.50
N ILE A 96 -3.53 9.63 -2.92
CA ILE A 96 -2.23 10.08 -3.42
C ILE A 96 -1.70 11.19 -2.52
N GLY A 97 -0.44 11.05 -2.12
CA GLY A 97 0.34 12.09 -1.49
C GLY A 97 1.28 12.79 -2.46
N GLU A 98 1.81 13.93 -2.04
CA GLU A 98 2.88 14.65 -2.75
C GLU A 98 4.03 14.94 -1.78
N ILE A 99 5.27 14.65 -2.19
CA ILE A 99 6.45 14.98 -1.41
C ILE A 99 6.65 16.49 -1.42
N ALA A 100 6.26 17.16 -0.33
CA ALA A 100 6.34 18.61 -0.20
C ALA A 100 7.74 19.09 0.20
N LYS A 101 8.50 18.28 0.94
CA LYS A 101 9.82 18.64 1.45
C LYS A 101 10.65 17.38 1.75
N ILE A 102 11.97 17.47 1.54
CA ILE A 102 12.93 16.43 1.91
C ILE A 102 14.07 17.10 2.69
N GLU A 103 14.36 16.63 3.90
CA GLU A 103 15.44 17.16 4.74
C GLU A 103 16.36 16.04 5.23
N SER A 104 17.66 16.19 4.99
CA SER A 104 18.64 15.27 5.58
C SER A 104 18.89 15.65 7.04
N ASN A 105 18.89 14.66 7.92
CA ASN A 105 19.25 14.83 9.32
C ASN A 105 20.40 13.86 9.69
N ARG A 106 20.86 13.90 10.94
CA ARG A 106 22.04 13.13 11.38
C ARG A 106 21.86 11.60 11.30
N ILE A 107 20.63 11.11 11.34
CA ILE A 107 20.31 9.68 11.48
C ILE A 107 19.41 9.13 10.36
N GLY A 108 19.09 9.95 9.35
CA GLY A 108 18.21 9.58 8.25
C GLY A 108 17.79 10.78 7.41
N THR A 109 16.70 10.61 6.67
CA THR A 109 16.12 11.65 5.81
C THR A 109 14.64 11.79 6.12
N ASP A 110 14.23 13.00 6.50
CA ASP A 110 12.82 13.33 6.71
C ASP A 110 12.15 13.62 5.37
N PHE A 111 11.04 12.94 5.12
CA PHE A 111 10.13 13.18 4.01
C PHE A 111 8.84 13.77 4.58
N PHE A 112 8.43 14.88 4.00
CA PHE A 112 7.18 15.54 4.32
C PHE A 112 6.21 15.29 3.17
N ILE A 113 5.15 14.54 3.42
CA ILE A 113 4.18 14.12 2.41
C ILE A 113 2.86 14.84 2.67
N ARG A 114 2.51 15.78 1.78
CA ARG A 114 1.22 16.47 1.80
C ARG A 114 0.14 15.51 1.29
N THR A 115 -1.00 15.46 1.96
CA THR A 115 -2.12 14.60 1.57
C THR A 115 -3.46 15.20 2.05
N THR A 116 -4.57 14.51 1.79
CA THR A 116 -5.91 15.03 2.06
C THR A 116 -6.31 14.86 3.53
N PRO A 117 -7.23 15.70 4.06
CA PRO A 117 -7.74 15.56 5.43
C PRO A 117 -8.34 14.18 5.73
N GLU A 118 -8.94 13.53 4.74
CA GLU A 118 -9.55 12.20 4.89
C GLU A 118 -8.50 11.14 5.25
N ILE A 119 -7.35 11.16 4.56
CA ILE A 119 -6.19 10.30 4.82
C ILE A 119 -5.55 10.65 6.17
N LEU A 120 -5.37 11.94 6.46
CA LEU A 120 -4.78 12.39 7.74
C LEU A 120 -5.61 11.96 8.94
N ALA A 121 -6.93 11.96 8.82
CA ALA A 121 -7.84 11.50 9.87
C ALA A 121 -7.83 9.96 10.09
N LEU A 122 -7.13 9.20 9.25
CA LEU A 122 -6.82 7.78 9.44
C LEU A 122 -5.40 7.54 9.96
N CYS A 123 -4.60 8.60 10.08
CA CYS A 123 -3.22 8.51 10.54
C CYS A 123 -3.14 8.77 12.05
N ALA A 124 -2.23 8.07 12.72
CA ALA A 124 -1.91 8.31 14.13
C ALA A 124 -0.40 8.55 14.29
N PRO A 125 0.03 9.48 15.18
CA PRO A 125 1.44 9.59 15.53
C PRO A 125 1.97 8.24 16.03
N LYS A 126 3.14 7.82 15.54
CA LYS A 126 3.72 6.48 15.77
C LYS A 126 2.93 5.30 15.19
N GLY A 127 1.86 5.57 14.44
CA GLY A 127 1.14 4.56 13.66
C GLY A 127 1.91 4.16 12.39
N SER A 128 1.40 3.13 11.74
CA SER A 128 1.92 2.62 10.47
C SER A 128 1.24 3.30 9.28
N ILE A 129 1.98 3.42 8.19
CA ILE A 129 1.48 3.85 6.88
C ILE A 129 2.29 3.18 5.79
N ALA A 130 1.66 2.85 4.66
CA ALA A 130 2.38 2.40 3.47
C ALA A 130 2.48 3.53 2.44
N VAL A 131 3.70 3.83 1.99
CA VAL A 131 3.97 4.80 0.92
C VAL A 131 4.64 4.08 -0.24
N ASN A 132 3.99 4.05 -1.39
CA ASN A 132 4.38 3.22 -2.53
C ASN A 132 4.66 1.75 -2.14
N GLY A 133 3.89 1.23 -1.18
CA GLY A 133 4.05 -0.14 -0.67
C GLY A 133 5.20 -0.32 0.32
N ILE A 134 5.85 0.74 0.79
CA ILE A 134 6.82 0.67 1.88
C ILE A 134 6.13 0.98 3.20
N SER A 135 6.14 0.02 4.13
CA SER A 135 5.71 0.17 5.51
C SER A 135 6.64 1.12 6.26
N LEU A 136 6.08 2.20 6.78
CA LEU A 136 6.79 3.26 7.47
C LEU A 136 6.05 3.64 8.76
N THR A 137 6.80 4.24 9.69
CA THR A 137 6.24 4.80 10.92
C THR A 137 6.01 6.29 10.75
N ILE A 138 4.82 6.75 11.13
CA ILE A 138 4.49 8.18 11.14
C ILE A 138 5.21 8.84 12.31
N ASN A 139 6.13 9.77 12.03
CA ASN A 139 6.82 10.50 13.08
C ASN A 139 5.94 11.61 13.65
N GLU A 140 5.24 12.32 12.77
CA GLU A 140 4.46 13.51 13.10
C GLU A 140 3.36 13.75 12.07
N ILE A 141 2.25 14.30 12.54
CA ILE A 141 1.12 14.74 11.71
C ILE A 141 1.01 16.24 11.91
N LEU A 142 1.22 16.99 10.82
CA LEU A 142 1.04 18.44 10.74
C LEU A 142 -0.33 18.74 10.12
N GLU A 143 -0.66 20.02 9.91
CA GLU A 143 -1.98 20.45 9.42
C GLU A 143 -2.44 19.73 8.15
N ASN A 144 -1.57 19.59 7.14
CA ASN A 144 -1.89 18.93 5.87
C ASN A 144 -0.82 17.93 5.41
N THR A 145 0.12 17.58 6.30
CA THR A 145 1.37 16.91 5.93
C THR A 145 1.77 15.89 6.98
N LEU A 146 2.24 14.73 6.53
CA LEU A 146 2.88 13.70 7.36
C LEU A 146 4.40 13.87 7.31
N ARG A 147 5.07 13.73 8.46
CA ARG A 147 6.54 13.60 8.51
C ARG A 147 6.93 12.15 8.73
N LEU A 148 7.77 11.62 7.85
CA LEU A 148 8.34 10.28 7.91
C LEU A 148 9.87 10.38 7.91
N THR A 149 10.54 9.75 8.87
CA THR A 149 12.00 9.66 8.90
C THR A 149 12.42 8.32 8.29
N ILE A 150 13.07 8.37 7.14
CA ILE A 150 13.61 7.19 6.44
C ILE A 150 15.05 6.96 6.88
N ILE A 151 15.32 5.79 7.46
CA ILE A 151 16.67 5.40 7.87
C ILE A 151 17.55 5.09 6.64
N PRO A 152 18.89 5.20 6.76
CA PRO A 152 19.80 4.98 5.64
C PRO A 152 19.64 3.61 4.96
N HIS A 153 19.34 2.54 5.71
CA HIS A 153 19.12 1.23 5.13
C HIS A 153 17.94 1.25 4.14
N THR A 154 16.77 1.68 4.60
CA THR A 154 15.54 1.80 3.78
C THR A 154 15.74 2.77 2.62
N LEU A 155 16.43 3.89 2.82
CA LEU A 155 16.70 4.85 1.74
C LEU A 155 17.47 4.18 0.58
N HIS A 156 18.51 3.41 0.89
CA HIS A 156 19.33 2.74 -0.13
C HIS A 156 18.65 1.52 -0.77
N SER A 157 17.88 0.76 0.02
CA SER A 157 17.20 -0.47 -0.39
C SER A 157 15.84 -0.23 -1.05
N THR A 158 15.41 1.03 -1.19
CA THR A 158 14.14 1.40 -1.83
C THR A 158 14.35 2.51 -2.88
N LEU A 159 13.29 2.83 -3.62
CA LEU A 159 13.26 3.99 -4.53
C LEU A 159 13.19 5.33 -3.80
N PHE A 160 13.09 5.39 -2.46
CA PHE A 160 13.12 6.67 -1.74
C PHE A 160 14.38 7.51 -2.04
N LYS A 161 15.52 6.86 -2.34
CA LYS A 161 16.74 7.57 -2.79
C LYS A 161 16.58 8.35 -4.10
N THR A 162 15.58 8.03 -4.91
CA THR A 162 15.33 8.69 -6.21
C THR A 162 14.21 9.72 -6.12
N TYR A 163 13.50 9.78 -5.00
CA TYR A 163 12.34 10.65 -4.82
C TYR A 163 12.76 12.12 -4.72
N LYS A 164 11.90 12.99 -5.23
CA LYS A 164 12.13 14.43 -5.30
C LYS A 164 10.90 15.18 -4.81
N VAL A 165 11.09 16.42 -4.39
CA VAL A 165 9.99 17.34 -4.08
C VAL A 165 9.08 17.47 -5.31
N GLY A 166 7.76 17.46 -5.08
CA GLY A 166 6.72 17.48 -6.10
C GLY A 166 6.34 16.10 -6.65
N MET A 167 7.08 15.04 -6.31
CA MET A 167 6.73 13.69 -6.73
C MET A 167 5.48 13.20 -6.00
N ARG A 168 4.54 12.61 -6.74
CA ARG A 168 3.34 11.96 -6.20
C ARG A 168 3.64 10.52 -5.79
N VAL A 169 2.97 10.06 -4.74
CA VAL A 169 3.17 8.74 -4.14
C VAL A 169 1.82 8.14 -3.74
N ASN A 170 1.67 6.83 -3.90
CA ASN A 170 0.50 6.09 -3.44
C ASN A 170 0.55 5.98 -1.91
N ILE A 171 -0.57 6.24 -1.24
CA ILE A 171 -0.73 6.11 0.19
C ILE A 171 -1.77 5.05 0.50
N GLU A 172 -1.40 4.08 1.33
CA GLU A 172 -2.33 3.21 2.02
C GLU A 172 -2.16 3.41 3.54
N THR A 173 -3.28 3.73 4.20
CA THR A 173 -3.39 3.86 5.64
C THR A 173 -3.54 2.49 6.29
N ASP A 174 -3.21 2.40 7.59
CA ASP A 174 -3.34 1.15 8.32
C ASP A 174 -4.77 0.63 8.28
N CYS A 175 -4.95 -0.63 7.84
CA CYS A 175 -6.27 -1.24 7.75
C CYS A 175 -6.99 -1.28 9.11
N LEU A 176 -6.26 -1.36 10.22
CA LEU A 176 -6.83 -1.30 11.57
C LEU A 176 -7.42 0.09 11.86
N ALA A 177 -6.75 1.16 11.42
CA ALA A 177 -7.27 2.52 11.58
C ALA A 177 -8.56 2.72 10.77
N ARG A 178 -8.63 2.19 9.54
CA ARG A 178 -9.85 2.19 8.71
C ARG A 178 -10.99 1.46 9.42
N LEU A 179 -10.72 0.26 9.94
CA LEU A 179 -11.72 -0.55 10.63
C LEU A 179 -12.24 0.13 11.90
N VAL A 180 -11.34 0.66 12.74
CA VAL A 180 -11.71 1.38 13.96
C VAL A 180 -12.55 2.61 13.62
N ARG A 181 -12.14 3.40 12.63
CA ARG A 181 -12.90 4.58 12.19
C ARG A 181 -14.30 4.19 11.69
N HIS A 182 -14.40 3.15 10.87
CA HIS A 182 -15.70 2.65 10.39
C HIS A 182 -16.63 2.32 11.57
N PHE A 183 -16.17 1.57 12.57
CA PHE A 183 -17.00 1.21 13.73
C PHE A 183 -17.36 2.38 14.64
N LEU A 184 -16.48 3.39 14.77
CA LEU A 184 -16.77 4.59 15.56
C LEU A 184 -17.74 5.55 14.85
N GLN A 185 -17.79 5.54 13.51
CA GLN A 185 -18.63 6.43 12.70
C GLN A 185 -19.94 5.78 12.27
N SER A 186 -20.01 4.46 12.23
CA SER A 186 -21.26 3.73 12.01
C SER A 186 -22.24 4.06 13.14
N PRO A 187 -23.49 4.45 12.82
CA PRO A 187 -24.53 4.56 13.83
C PRO A 187 -24.55 3.26 14.61
N GLN A 188 -24.56 3.33 15.94
CA GLN A 188 -24.86 2.15 16.75
C GLN A 188 -26.27 1.69 16.36
N GLU A 189 -26.37 0.74 15.43
CA GLU A 189 -27.58 -0.06 15.31
C GLU A 189 -27.80 -0.67 16.69
N LYS A 190 -28.97 -0.43 17.28
CA LYS A 190 -29.41 -1.21 18.44
C LYS A 190 -29.17 -2.68 18.09
N PRO A 191 -28.54 -3.48 18.97
CA PRO A 191 -28.16 -4.84 18.65
C PRO A 191 -29.37 -5.55 18.03
N ASN A 192 -29.24 -5.96 16.76
CA ASN A 192 -30.27 -6.73 16.10
C ASN A 192 -30.33 -8.08 16.83
N PRO A 193 -31.41 -8.40 17.56
CA PRO A 193 -31.47 -9.59 18.42
C PRO A 193 -31.45 -10.92 17.61
N LYS A 194 -31.33 -10.85 16.29
CA LYS A 194 -31.38 -11.99 15.36
C LYS A 194 -30.02 -12.64 15.03
N LEU A 195 -28.89 -12.03 15.40
CA LEU A 195 -27.56 -12.62 15.24
C LEU A 195 -27.04 -13.08 16.61
N SER A 196 -27.67 -14.09 17.18
CA SER A 196 -27.12 -14.84 18.31
C SER A 196 -26.26 -16.00 17.79
N TRP A 197 -25.36 -16.53 18.63
CA TRP A 197 -24.66 -17.79 18.33
C TRP A 197 -25.63 -18.92 17.98
N GLU A 198 -26.82 -18.93 18.58
CA GLU A 198 -27.91 -19.88 18.26
C GLU A 198 -28.53 -19.68 16.86
N ALA A 199 -28.41 -18.49 16.27
CA ALA A 199 -28.83 -18.21 14.89
C ALA A 199 -27.78 -18.70 13.88
N VAL A 200 -26.49 -18.58 14.23
CA VAL A 200 -25.37 -19.09 13.44
C VAL A 200 -25.34 -20.63 13.48
N ASP A 201 -25.51 -21.23 14.66
CA ASP A 201 -25.58 -22.68 14.84
C ASP A 201 -26.78 -23.30 14.10
N ARG A 202 -27.91 -22.59 13.97
CA ARG A 202 -29.06 -23.03 13.17
C ARG A 202 -28.78 -23.09 11.67
N ILE A 203 -27.88 -22.24 11.17
CA ILE A 203 -27.47 -22.22 9.76
C ILE A 203 -26.43 -23.32 9.50
N LEU A 204 -25.57 -23.62 10.48
CA LEU A 204 -24.53 -24.64 10.37
C LEU A 204 -25.03 -26.06 10.68
N GLY A 205 -26.08 -26.19 11.51
CA GLY A 205 -26.68 -27.46 11.92
C GLY A 205 -27.71 -28.04 10.94
N SER A 206 -27.86 -27.46 9.74
CA SER A 206 -28.76 -27.93 8.68
C SER A 206 -28.04 -28.72 7.57
N TYR A 207 -26.89 -29.34 7.87
CA TYR A 207 -26.22 -30.33 7.02
C TYR A 207 -26.38 -31.74 7.59
#